data_AF-X0WJ73-F1
#
_entry.id   AF-X0WJ73-F1
#
_cell.length_a   1.000
_cell.length_b   1.000
_cell.length_c   1.000
_cell.angle_alpha   90.00
_cell.angle_beta   90.00
_cell.angle_gamma   90.00
#
_symmetry.space_group_name_H-M   'P 1'
#
loop_
_entity.id
_entity.type
_entity.pdbx_description
1 polymer ?
#
loop_
_entity_poly.entity_id
_entity_poly.type
_entity_poly.pdbx_seq_one_letter_code
_entity_poly.pdbx_strand_id
1 'polypeptide(L)' 'DRNGHTYIARKLTPVECERLQTLPDNYTEGVSNTQRYKALGNGFTVDVIAHILQGIKIC' A
#
# COMPACT_ATOMS: atom_id res chain seq x y z
N ASP A 1 6.00 29.24 2.35
CA ASP A 1 5.43 29.92 1.16
C ASP A 1 5.24 31.40 1.49
N ARG A 2 4.85 32.26 0.55
CA ARG A 2 4.64 33.69 0.80
C ARG A 2 3.38 34.00 1.64
N ASN A 3 2.73 32.98 2.22
CA ASN A 3 1.46 33.07 2.94
C ASN A 3 1.56 32.61 4.41
N GLY A 4 2.77 32.36 4.94
CA GLY A 4 2.95 32.00 6.34
C GLY A 4 2.41 30.61 6.72
N HIS A 5 2.11 29.74 5.75
CA HIS A 5 1.69 28.38 6.05
C HIS A 5 2.92 27.46 6.12
N THR A 6 3.10 26.83 7.28
CA THR A 6 4.07 25.75 7.46
C THR A 6 3.40 24.43 7.07
N TYR A 7 3.86 23.81 5.99
CA TYR A 7 3.43 22.46 5.63
C TYR A 7 4.24 21.42 6.40
N ILE A 8 3.56 20.41 6.94
CA ILE A 8 4.19 19.26 7.59
C ILE A 8 4.15 18.08 6.61
N ALA A 9 5.31 17.64 6.15
CA ALA A 9 5.45 16.43 5.34
C ALA A 9 5.90 15.25 6.20
N ARG A 10 5.21 14.11 6.08
CA ARG A 10 5.60 12.85 6.73
C ARG A 10 5.50 11.68 5.75
N LYS A 11 6.23 10.61 6.03
CA LYS A 11 6.04 9.33 5.33
C LYS A 11 4.69 8.73 5.74
N LEU A 12 4.11 7.97 4.82
CA LEU A 12 2.98 7.09 5.13
C LEU A 12 3.46 6.01 6.09
N THR A 13 2.60 5.62 7.03
CA THR A 13 2.83 4.47 7.91
C THR A 13 2.61 3.17 7.13
N PRO A 14 3.13 2.02 7.60
CA PRO A 14 2.89 0.75 6.93
C PRO A 14 1.41 0.40 6.81
N VAL A 15 0.58 0.72 7.81
CA VAL A 15 -0.86 0.48 7.79
C VAL A 15 -1.57 1.38 6.77
N GLU A 16 -1.13 2.63 6.62
CA GLU A 16 -1.63 3.50 5.54
C GLU A 16 -1.27 2.93 4.16
N CYS A 17 -0.06 2.37 4.00
CA CYS A 17 0.33 1.69 2.77
C CYS A 17 -0.48 0.39 2.51
N GLU A 18 -0.81 -0.39 3.55
CA GLU A 18 -1.70 -1.56 3.43
C GLU A 18 -3.07 -1.15 2.90
N ARG A 19 -3.69 -0.13 3.50
CA ARG A 19 -4.99 0.40 3.08
C ARG A 19 -4.96 0.91 1.64
N LEU A 20 -3.91 1.61 1.23
CA LEU A 20 -3.73 2.06 -0.16
C LEU A 20 -3.61 0.89 -1.14
N GLN A 21 -3.10 -0.25 -0.69
CA GLN A 21 -3.05 -1.51 -1.47
C GLN A 21 -4.31 -2.36 -1.31
N THR A 22 -5.37 -1.86 -0.67
CA THR A 22 -6.62 -2.57 -0.37
C THR A 22 -6.41 -3.83 0.48
N LEU A 23 -5.34 -3.86 1.28
CA LEU A 23 -5.06 -4.92 2.23
C LEU A 23 -5.76 -4.65 3.57
N PRO A 24 -6.11 -5.70 4.33
CA PRO A 24 -6.56 -5.54 5.71
C PRO A 24 -5.51 -4.85 6.58
N ASP A 25 -5.95 -4.14 7.62
CA ASP A 25 -5.05 -3.54 8.60
C ASP A 25 -4.16 -4.62 9.24
N ASN A 26 -2.86 -4.32 9.37
CA ASN A 26 -1.84 -5.20 9.94
C ASN A 26 -1.55 -6.47 9.14
N TYR A 27 -1.92 -6.53 7.86
CA TYR A 27 -1.62 -7.67 6.98
C TYR A 27 -0.12 -8.04 6.95
N THR A 28 0.77 -7.06 7.12
CA THR A 28 2.23 -7.27 7.14
C THR A 28 2.85 -7.14 8.54
N GLU A 29 2.05 -7.30 9.61
CA GLU A 29 2.56 -7.32 10.98
C GLU A 29 3.56 -8.46 11.23
N GLY A 30 4.52 -8.23 12.12
CA GLY A 30 5.63 -9.17 12.39
C GLY A 30 6.80 -9.06 11.40
N VAL A 31 6.63 -8.35 10.29
CA VAL A 31 7.71 -8.03 9.33
C VAL A 31 8.34 -6.68 9.68
N SER A 32 9.66 -6.54 9.50
CA SER A 32 10.34 -5.26 9.76
C SER A 32 9.82 -4.16 8.82
N ASN A 33 9.72 -2.92 9.32
CA ASN A 33 9.14 -1.80 8.55
C ASN A 33 9.75 -1.65 7.15
N THR A 34 11.07 -1.79 7.01
CA THR A 34 11.76 -1.74 5.71
C THR A 34 11.24 -2.82 4.75
N GLN A 35 11.05 -4.04 5.24
CA GLN A 35 10.52 -5.13 4.41
C GLN A 35 9.02 -4.98 4.16
N ARG A 36 8.25 -4.41 5.09
CA ARG A 36 6.83 -4.05 4.87
C ARG A 36 6.70 -3.08 3.71
N TYR A 37 7.45 -1.97 3.71
CA TYR A 37 7.42 -1.02 2.59
C TYR A 37 7.86 -1.65 1.26
N LYS A 38 8.86 -2.52 1.27
CA LYS A 38 9.31 -3.23 0.07
C LYS A 38 8.23 -4.16 -0.49
N ALA A 39 7.60 -4.96 0.38
CA ALA A 39 6.54 -5.88 0.00
C ALA A 39 5.31 -5.13 -0.54
N LEU A 40 4.87 -4.09 0.18
CA LEU A 40 3.73 -3.26 -0.22
C LEU A 40 4.00 -2.45 -1.49
N GLY A 41 5.24 -1.98 -1.70
CA GLY A 41 5.63 -1.24 -2.90
C GLY A 41 5.80 -2.09 -4.15
N ASN A 42 6.21 -3.36 -3.99
CA ASN A 42 6.40 -4.30 -5.10
C ASN A 42 5.15 -5.15 -5.38
N GLY A 43 4.19 -5.19 -4.46
CA GLY A 43 2.97 -5.97 -4.57
C GLY A 43 1.92 -5.35 -5.51
N PHE A 44 0.83 -6.08 -5.71
CA PHE A 44 -0.34 -5.58 -6.44
C PHE A 44 -1.41 -5.07 -5.49
N THR A 45 -2.16 -4.06 -5.92
CA THR A 45 -3.41 -3.67 -5.26
C THR A 45 -4.44 -4.77 -5.44
N VAL A 46 -4.96 -5.30 -4.32
CA VAL A 46 -5.78 -6.53 -4.27
C VAL A 46 -6.99 -6.46 -5.20
N ASP A 47 -7.75 -5.37 -5.16
CA ASP A 47 -8.97 -5.25 -5.97
C ASP A 47 -8.69 -5.27 -7.48
N VAL A 48 -7.56 -4.67 -7.89
CA VAL A 48 -7.16 -4.58 -9.30
C VAL A 48 -6.73 -5.95 -9.82
N ILE A 49 -5.87 -6.65 -9.07
CA ILE A 49 -5.41 -7.97 -9.50
C ILE A 49 -6.56 -8.98 -9.48
N ALA A 50 -7.48 -8.90 -8.51
CA ALA A 50 -8.67 -9.74 -8.48
C ALA A 50 -9.54 -9.55 -9.74
N HIS A 51 -9.75 -8.30 -10.18
CA HIS A 51 -10.48 -8.01 -11.40
C HIS A 51 -9.80 -8.56 -12.67
N ILE A 52 -8.47 -8.41 -12.78
CA ILE A 52 -7.72 -8.93 -13.94
C ILE A 52 -7.80 -10.47 -13.99
N LEU A 53 -7.58 -11.13 -12.86
CA LEU A 53 -7.55 -12.59 -12.78
C LEU A 53 -8.92 -13.23 -13.08
N GLN A 54 -10.04 -12.55 -12.78
CA GLN A 54 -11.38 -13.00 -13.18
C GLN A 54 -11.53 -13.16 -14.71
N GLY A 55 -10.77 -12.38 -15.49
CA GLY A 55 -10.80 -12.43 -16.96
C GLY A 55 -9.89 -13.48 -17.58
N ILE A 56 -9.01 -14.13 -16.79
CA ILE A 56 -8.08 -15.12 -17.32
C ILE A 56 -8.80 -16.47 -17.46
N LYS A 57 -8.95 -16.93 -18.71
CA LYS A 57 -9.43 -18.28 -19.00
C LYS A 57 -8.32 -19.27 -18.69
N ILE A 58 -8.62 -20.24 -17.84
CA ILE A 58 -7.77 -21.42 -17.69
C ILE A 58 -8.05 -22.29 -18.94
N CYS A 59 -7.02 -22.44 -19.77
CA CYS A 59 -7.03 -23.31 -20.93
C CYS A 59 -6.90 -24.79 -20.56
#